data_AF-A0A8W8JB07-F1
#
_entry.id   AF-A0A8W8JB07-F1
#
_cell.length_a   1.000
_cell.length_b   1.000
_cell.length_c   1.000
_cell.angle_alpha   90.00
_cell.angle_beta   90.00
_cell.angle_gamma   90.00
#
_symmetry.space_group_name_H-M   'P 1'
#
loop_
_entity.id
_entity.type
_entity.pdbx_description
1 polymer ?
#
loop_
_entity_poly.entity_id
_entity_poly.type
_entity_poly.pdbx_seq_one_letter_code
_entity_poly.pdbx_strand_id
1 'polypeptide(L)'
;MKNDTVVDDECVYTKNGEIQFAKFNETTQICCARSGVHDKCQQEQEVQCCGDKIYRPGKEICCENKPYSSQNHRCCGNIITSLTERCGNKRGRDILRFTRRIWKSWLRKSRRGKSILMMIFL
;
A
#
# COMPACT_ATOMS: atom_id res chain seq x y z
N MET A 1 5.97 5.00 -21.60
CA MET A 1 6.85 6.19 -21.63
C MET A 1 7.43 6.35 -20.25
N LYS A 2 8.75 6.12 -20.09
CA LYS A 2 9.47 6.57 -18.90
C LYS A 2 9.52 8.09 -19.02
N ASN A 3 8.88 8.81 -18.11
CA ASN A 3 9.03 10.25 -18.04
C ASN A 3 10.36 10.45 -17.31
N ASP A 4 11.44 10.60 -18.08
CA ASP A 4 12.77 10.77 -17.52
C ASP A 4 12.73 12.06 -16.68
N THR A 5 12.91 11.89 -15.37
CA THR A 5 12.76 12.97 -14.36
C THR A 5 13.97 13.89 -14.35
N VAL A 6 15.01 13.56 -15.10
CA VAL A 6 16.24 14.32 -15.25
C VAL A 6 16.59 14.37 -16.74
N VAL A 7 16.82 15.57 -17.27
CA VAL A 7 17.24 15.82 -18.65
C VAL A 7 18.34 16.87 -18.60
N ASP A 8 19.51 16.58 -19.18
CA ASP A 8 20.67 17.51 -19.22
C ASP A 8 21.05 18.11 -17.85
N ASP A 9 21.14 17.26 -16.81
CA ASP A 9 21.38 17.64 -15.41
C ASP A 9 20.33 18.59 -14.79
N GLU A 10 19.20 18.78 -15.46
CA GLU A 10 18.05 19.51 -14.96
C GLU A 10 16.95 18.56 -14.49
N CYS A 11 16.44 18.84 -13.30
CA CYS A 11 15.27 18.18 -12.76
C CYS A 11 14.03 18.63 -13.53
N VAL A 12 13.31 17.66 -14.11
CA VAL A 12 12.05 17.89 -14.82
C VAL A 12 10.90 17.42 -13.95
N TYR A 13 10.01 18.33 -13.58
CA TYR A 13 8.89 18.04 -12.67
C TYR A 13 7.61 18.77 -13.07
N THR A 14 6.47 18.23 -12.67
CA THR A 14 5.16 18.84 -12.91
C THR A 14 4.68 19.53 -11.64
N LYS A 15 4.40 20.83 -11.72
CA LYS A 15 3.82 21.60 -10.61
C LYS A 15 2.63 22.38 -11.14
N ASN A 16 1.47 22.24 -10.48
CA ASN A 16 0.21 22.85 -10.90
C ASN A 16 -0.21 22.52 -12.35
N GLY A 17 0.19 21.35 -12.88
CA GLY A 17 -0.13 20.92 -14.24
C GLY A 17 0.84 21.41 -15.33
N GLU A 18 1.84 22.22 -14.95
CA GLU A 18 2.86 22.72 -15.87
C GLU A 18 4.18 21.97 -15.67
N ILE A 19 4.91 21.74 -16.76
CA ILE A 19 6.26 21.18 -16.73
C ILE A 19 7.23 22.29 -16.35
N GLN A 20 8.05 22.04 -15.34
CA GLN A 20 9.10 22.93 -14.85
C GLN A 20 10.46 22.23 -14.92
N PHE A 21 11.49 23.05 -15.05
CA PHE A 21 12.89 22.65 -15.13
C PHE A 21 13.65 23.37 -14.01
N ALA A 22 14.50 22.64 -13.30
CA ALA A 22 15.35 23.24 -12.29
C ALA A 22 16.72 22.56 -12.27
N LYS A 23 17.77 23.36 -12.25
CA LYS A 23 19.13 22.86 -11.99
C LYS A 23 19.19 22.27 -10.59
N PHE A 24 19.84 21.13 -10.46
CA PHE A 24 20.06 20.48 -9.18
C PHE A 24 21.40 19.76 -9.17
N ASN A 25 21.88 19.46 -7.97
CA ASN A 25 23.08 18.66 -7.80
C ASN A 25 22.71 17.24 -7.39
N GLU A 26 22.93 16.26 -8.26
CA GLU A 26 22.59 14.87 -8.00
C GLU A 26 23.35 14.24 -6.82
N THR A 27 24.42 14.87 -6.30
CA THR A 27 25.14 14.38 -5.12
C THR A 27 24.44 14.77 -3.81
N THR A 28 23.86 15.98 -3.75
CA THR A 28 23.26 16.54 -2.53
C THR A 28 21.74 16.62 -2.58
N GLN A 29 21.13 16.52 -3.76
CA GLN A 29 19.71 16.75 -3.99
C GLN A 29 19.06 15.57 -4.75
N ILE A 30 17.75 15.45 -4.59
CA ILE A 30 16.88 14.56 -5.36
C ILE A 30 15.95 15.38 -6.24
N CYS A 31 15.59 14.82 -7.39
CA CYS A 31 14.53 15.33 -8.24
C CYS A 31 13.25 14.50 -8.07
N CYS A 32 12.16 15.16 -7.70
CA CYS A 32 10.85 14.54 -7.52
C CYS A 32 9.88 15.01 -8.61
N ALA A 33 9.24 14.05 -9.28
CA ALA A 33 8.38 14.31 -10.43
C ALA A 33 7.24 15.30 -10.20
N ARG A 34 6.74 15.48 -8.96
CA ARG A 34 5.63 16.41 -8.66
C ARG A 34 5.95 17.50 -7.63
N SER A 35 7.11 17.43 -6.98
CA SER A 35 7.51 18.40 -5.95
C SER A 35 8.79 19.15 -6.29
N GLY A 36 9.52 18.70 -7.31
CA GLY A 36 10.74 19.33 -7.81
C GLY A 36 11.97 18.91 -7.01
N VAL A 37 12.91 19.84 -6.88
CA VAL A 37 14.22 19.59 -6.28
C VAL A 37 14.14 19.68 -4.75
N HIS A 38 14.72 18.70 -4.07
CA HIS A 38 14.83 18.68 -2.60
C HIS A 38 16.22 18.20 -2.17
N ASP A 39 16.68 18.60 -0.99
CA ASP A 39 17.90 18.03 -0.41
C ASP A 39 17.71 16.55 -0.08
N LYS A 40 18.72 15.72 -0.39
CA LYS A 40 18.71 14.28 -0.09
C LYS A 40 18.57 13.97 1.39
N CYS A 41 19.06 14.86 2.25
CA CYS A 41 19.11 14.66 3.68
C CYS A 41 18.42 15.82 4.41
N GLN A 42 17.41 15.50 5.23
CA GLN A 42 16.77 16.47 6.12
C GLN A 42 16.75 15.93 7.54
N GLN A 43 17.23 16.72 8.49
CA GLN A 43 17.36 16.30 9.89
C GLN A 43 18.15 14.99 10.02
N GLU A 44 19.28 14.91 9.30
CA GLU A 44 20.18 13.74 9.29
C GLU A 44 19.54 12.43 8.76
N GLN A 45 18.41 12.54 8.06
CA GLN A 45 17.72 11.39 7.47
C GLN A 45 17.57 11.58 5.97
N GLU A 46 17.84 10.51 5.23
CA GLU A 46 17.56 10.46 3.80
C GLU A 46 16.06 10.65 3.54
N VAL A 47 15.74 11.40 2.49
CA VAL A 47 14.36 11.65 2.06
C VAL A 47 14.11 11.03 0.70
N GLN A 48 12.84 10.73 0.44
CA GLN A 48 12.38 10.20 -0.84
C GLN A 48 11.13 10.95 -1.29
N CYS A 49 10.83 10.85 -2.58
CA CYS A 49 9.65 11.46 -3.18
C CYS A 49 8.37 10.72 -2.79
N CYS A 50 7.32 11.46 -2.47
CA CYS A 50 5.98 10.96 -2.22
C CYS A 50 4.94 11.92 -2.77
N GLY A 51 4.61 11.74 -4.05
CA GLY A 51 3.71 12.66 -4.74
C GLY A 51 4.29 14.07 -4.78
N ASP A 52 3.51 15.01 -4.26
CA ASP A 52 3.82 16.45 -4.26
C ASP A 52 4.62 16.85 -3.01
N LYS A 53 5.08 15.86 -2.22
CA LYS A 53 5.88 16.04 -1.01
C LYS A 53 7.05 15.07 -0.98
N ILE A 54 7.94 15.29 -0.04
CA ILE A 54 8.98 14.32 0.37
C ILE A 54 8.59 13.66 1.68
N TYR A 55 9.19 12.50 1.95
CA TYR A 55 9.01 11.77 3.20
C TYR A 55 10.32 11.15 3.67
N ARG A 56 10.43 10.86 4.97
CA ARG A 56 11.59 10.20 5.58
C ARG A 56 11.31 8.72 5.79
N PRO A 57 11.89 7.79 5.00
CA PRO A 57 11.58 6.36 5.12
C PRO A 57 11.81 5.76 6.51
N GLY A 58 12.70 6.36 7.31
CA GLY A 58 12.95 5.95 8.70
C GLY A 58 11.83 6.31 9.69
N LYS A 59 10.94 7.25 9.36
CA LYS A 59 9.86 7.75 10.25
C LYS A 59 8.47 7.71 9.62
N GLU A 60 8.42 7.60 8.30
CA GLU A 60 7.24 7.80 7.49
C GLU A 60 7.17 6.74 6.39
N ILE A 61 5.97 6.53 5.88
CA ILE A 61 5.68 5.72 4.70
C ILE A 61 5.00 6.60 3.66
N CYS A 62 5.25 6.33 2.38
CA CYS A 62 4.46 6.90 1.29
C CYS A 62 3.29 5.97 0.93
N CYS A 63 2.07 6.49 0.90
CA CYS A 63 0.87 5.75 0.47
C CYS A 63 -0.04 6.70 -0.31
N GLU A 64 -0.48 6.31 -1.51
CA GLU A 64 -1.28 7.16 -2.42
C GLU A 64 -0.75 8.61 -2.56
N ASN A 65 0.56 8.75 -2.84
CA ASN A 65 1.20 10.05 -3.02
C ASN A 65 1.15 10.97 -1.77
N LYS A 66 0.92 10.40 -0.58
CA LYS A 66 0.91 11.14 0.69
C LYS A 66 1.80 10.46 1.74
N PRO A 67 2.60 11.24 2.49
CA PRO A 67 3.36 10.72 3.61
C PRO A 67 2.48 10.48 4.84
N TYR A 68 2.74 9.39 5.55
CA TYR A 68 2.09 9.03 6.82
C TYR A 68 3.13 8.54 7.81
N SER A 69 2.90 8.75 9.12
CA SER A 69 3.79 8.22 10.15
C SER A 69 3.79 6.69 10.16
N SER A 70 4.98 6.10 10.09
CA SER A 70 5.18 4.65 10.16
C SER A 70 4.88 4.06 11.53
N GLN A 71 4.80 4.89 12.57
CA GLN A 71 4.51 4.46 13.95
C GLN A 71 3.04 4.06 14.15
N ASN A 72 2.13 4.60 13.33
CA ASN A 72 0.69 4.44 13.51
C ASN A 72 -0.02 3.92 12.25
N HIS A 73 0.63 3.99 11.09
CA HIS A 73 0.03 3.62 9.82
C HIS A 73 0.87 2.61 9.05
N ARG A 74 0.21 1.88 8.16
CA ARG A 74 0.82 1.07 7.09
C ARG A 74 0.01 1.19 5.80
N CYS A 75 0.66 0.95 4.67
CA CYS A 75 0.00 0.94 3.37
C CYS A 75 -0.37 -0.50 3.00
N CYS A 76 -1.66 -0.79 2.87
CA CYS A 76 -2.19 -2.09 2.42
C CYS A 76 -2.55 -1.99 0.94
N GLY A 77 -1.58 -2.23 0.05
CA GLY A 77 -1.75 -1.92 -1.38
C GLY A 77 -1.70 -0.41 -1.59
N ASN A 78 -2.79 0.18 -2.06
CA ASN A 78 -2.94 1.64 -2.16
C ASN A 78 -3.84 2.20 -1.04
N ILE A 79 -4.09 1.47 0.05
CA ILE A 79 -5.01 1.96 1.10
C ILE A 79 -4.23 2.18 2.38
N ILE A 80 -4.25 3.41 2.89
CA ILE A 80 -3.69 3.71 4.21
C ILE A 80 -4.54 3.07 5.30
N THR A 81 -3.90 2.42 6.27
CA THR A 81 -4.60 1.72 7.35
C THR A 81 -3.83 1.91 8.66
N SER A 82 -4.55 2.03 9.77
CA SER A 82 -3.95 1.99 11.10
C SER A 82 -3.21 0.66 11.33
N LEU A 83 -2.15 0.67 12.14
CA LEU A 83 -1.43 -0.55 12.52
C LEU A 83 -2.31 -1.55 13.30
N THR A 84 -3.33 -1.07 14.03
CA THR A 84 -4.33 -1.93 14.70
C THR A 84 -5.22 -2.69 13.72
N GLU A 85 -5.25 -2.24 12.47
CA GLU A 85 -5.86 -2.87 11.30
C GLU A 85 -5.41 -4.34 11.15
N ARG A 86 -5.97 -5.13 10.21
CA ARG A 86 -5.17 -6.15 9.51
C ARG A 86 -5.24 -5.89 8.01
N CYS A 87 -4.11 -5.86 7.31
CA CYS A 87 -4.14 -5.92 5.85
C CYS A 87 -4.78 -7.24 5.44
N GLY A 88 -5.89 -7.18 4.70
CA GLY A 88 -6.55 -8.37 4.20
C GLY A 88 -7.37 -8.05 2.98
N ASN A 89 -7.13 -8.80 1.91
CA ASN A 89 -7.98 -8.81 0.72
C ASN A 89 -9.42 -9.14 1.16
N LYS A 90 -10.28 -8.12 1.29
CA LYS A 90 -11.71 -8.34 1.56
C LYS A 90 -12.35 -9.23 0.48
N ARG A 91 -11.80 -9.21 -0.75
CA ARG A 91 -12.25 -10.03 -1.89
C ARG A 91 -12.25 -11.55 -1.65
N GLY A 92 -11.36 -12.09 -0.79
CA GLY A 92 -11.29 -13.55 -0.56
C GLY A 92 -12.04 -14.06 0.67
N ARG A 93 -12.30 -13.19 1.67
CA ARG A 93 -12.92 -13.60 2.94
C ARG A 93 -14.43 -13.79 2.85
N ASP A 94 -15.10 -13.13 1.92
CA ASP A 94 -16.56 -13.19 1.83
C ASP A 94 -17.07 -14.48 1.17
N ILE A 95 -16.34 -15.00 0.17
CA ILE A 95 -16.66 -16.28 -0.49
C ILE A 95 -16.52 -17.46 0.50
N LEU A 96 -15.42 -17.50 1.27
CA LEU A 96 -15.18 -18.54 2.29
C LEU A 96 -16.14 -18.46 3.49
N ARG A 97 -16.70 -17.28 3.79
CA ARG A 97 -17.70 -17.11 4.87
C ARG A 97 -19.06 -17.66 4.45
N PHE A 98 -19.43 -17.54 3.17
CA PHE A 98 -20.66 -18.11 2.61
C PHE A 98 -20.61 -19.64 2.56
N THR A 99 -19.53 -20.23 2.02
CA THR A 99 -19.42 -21.70 1.91
C THR A 99 -19.38 -22.38 3.28
N ARG A 100 -18.71 -21.78 4.28
CA ARG A 100 -18.72 -22.26 5.67
C ARG A 100 -20.10 -22.19 6.34
N ARG A 101 -20.96 -21.22 5.99
CA ARG A 101 -22.35 -21.14 6.52
C ARG A 101 -23.23 -22.25 5.94
N ILE A 102 -23.10 -22.52 4.65
CA ILE A 102 -23.85 -23.58 3.96
C ILE A 102 -23.45 -24.95 4.54
N TRP A 103 -22.15 -25.23 4.64
CA TRP A 103 -21.66 -26.52 5.16
C TRP A 103 -22.05 -26.76 6.63
N LYS A 104 -21.98 -25.73 7.49
CA LYS A 104 -22.42 -25.83 8.89
C LYS A 104 -23.93 -26.03 9.05
N SER A 105 -24.74 -25.51 8.13
CA SER A 105 -26.20 -25.73 8.14
C SER A 105 -26.54 -27.17 7.76
N TRP A 106 -25.84 -27.73 6.76
CA TRP A 106 -25.99 -29.12 6.35
C TRP A 106 -25.51 -30.11 7.42
N LEU A 107 -24.36 -29.85 8.06
CA LEU A 107 -23.83 -30.66 9.18
C LEU A 107 -24.79 -30.68 10.39
N ARG A 108 -25.47 -29.55 10.68
CA ARG A 108 -26.49 -29.50 11.74
C ARG A 108 -27.78 -30.22 11.35
N LYS A 109 -28.16 -30.21 10.06
CA LYS A 109 -29.33 -30.93 9.55
C LYS A 109 -29.10 -32.45 9.58
N SER A 110 -27.88 -32.89 9.26
CA SER A 110 -27.44 -34.29 9.37
C SER A 110 -27.44 -34.80 10.82
N ARG A 111 -27.09 -33.97 11.82
CA ARG A 111 -27.14 -34.36 13.25
C ARG A 111 -28.54 -34.40 13.90
N ARG A 112 -29.57 -33.81 13.28
CA ARG A 112 -30.97 -33.87 13.79
C ARG A 112 -31.81 -34.96 13.14
N GLY A 113 -31.40 -35.46 11.98
CA GLY A 113 -31.94 -36.68 11.42
C GLY A 113 -31.20 -37.88 12.00
N LYS A 114 -31.78 -38.54 13.00
CA LYS A 114 -31.44 -39.94 13.27
C LYS A 114 -31.63 -40.70 11.95
N SER A 115 -30.55 -41.15 11.34
CA SER A 115 -30.61 -42.29 10.44
C SER A 115 -29.57 -43.27 10.95
N ILE A 116 -30.07 -44.25 11.68
CA ILE A 116 -29.31 -45.45 12.02
C ILE A 116 -29.06 -46.12 10.67
N LEU A 117 -27.82 -46.09 10.21
CA LEU A 117 -27.18 -47.17 9.46
C LEU A 117 -25.69 -46.85 9.31
N MET A 118 -25.00 -46.82 10.44
CA MET A 118 -23.61 -47.28 10.49
C MET A 118 -23.72 -48.75 10.87
N MET A 119 -23.59 -49.64 9.89
CA MET A 119 -23.15 -51.04 10.00
C MET A 119 -23.26 -51.62 8.58
N ILE A 120 -22.40 -52.45 8.00
CA ILE A 120 -21.11 -53.07 8.31
C ILE A 120 -20.71 -53.72 6.97
N PHE A 121 -19.41 -53.87 6.74
CA PHE A 121 -18.79 -54.77 5.77
C PHE A 121 -19.58 -56.05 5.48
N LEU A 122 -19.96 -56.28 4.21
CA LEU A 122 -19.88 -57.56 3.48
C LEU A 122 -20.21 -57.30 2.00
#